data_AF-A0A4Y7QDB6-F1
#
_entry.id   AF-A0A4Y7QDB6-F1
#
_cell.length_a   1.000
_cell.length_b   1.000
_cell.length_c   1.000
_cell.angle_alpha   90.00
_cell.angle_beta   90.00
_cell.angle_gamma   90.00
#
_symmetry.space_group_name_H-M   'P 1'
#
loop_
_entity.id
_entity.type
_entity.pdbx_description
1 polymer ?
#
loop_
_entity_poly.entity_id
_entity_poly.type
_entity_poly.pdbx_seq_one_letter_code
_entity_poly.pdbx_strand_id
1 'polypeptide(L)'
;MSESLKPYTVAKGTIASSVAGGLLTASYEATRRRDPHPNSPVHNISLRRRIPLLASSAALNSGIIGFVFFSVREYLVTPCLQSAQNHDRSTYSQRPLSWSDMRTHKLVDTACTASIVGGALNAWKRGVVGVPSGMFTATLLCTFLQFVVNEASISRVKFVSRRSTVQPNPPSNPSSTLSASDVPLNIPSSTDFDETPPPTLPQQPRMTFGQRLASLLGVKPVSDEEYLEKLKRERQMHQRRIDELERDSKDE
;
A
#
# COMPACT_ATOMS: atom_id res chain seq x y z
N MET A 1 23.37 -1.04 -4.41
CA MET A 1 22.25 -0.26 -5.00
C MET A 1 21.12 0.10 -4.01
N SER A 2 20.98 -0.58 -2.86
CA SER A 2 19.91 -0.31 -1.86
C SER A 2 20.03 1.06 -1.15
N GLU A 3 21.24 1.58 -0.96
CA GLU A 3 21.45 2.78 -0.16
C GLU A 3 20.85 4.06 -0.76
N SER A 4 20.81 4.16 -2.10
CA SER A 4 20.25 5.32 -2.80
C SER A 4 18.73 5.46 -2.65
N LEU A 5 18.01 4.40 -2.23
CA LEU A 5 16.54 4.39 -2.09
C LEU A 5 16.05 4.80 -0.69
N LYS A 6 16.93 4.79 0.31
CA LYS A 6 16.62 5.19 1.70
C LYS A 6 16.08 6.63 1.79
N PRO A 7 16.74 7.67 1.24
CA PRO A 7 16.25 9.05 1.34
C PRO A 7 14.88 9.24 0.69
N TYR A 8 14.64 8.55 -0.44
CA TYR A 8 13.33 8.57 -1.11
C TYR A 8 12.22 7.98 -0.24
N THR A 9 12.50 6.88 0.47
CA THR A 9 11.53 6.22 1.36
C THR A 9 11.16 7.13 2.53
N VAL A 10 12.15 7.78 3.14
CA VAL A 10 11.95 8.75 4.23
C VAL A 10 11.15 9.97 3.73
N ALA A 11 11.51 10.52 2.58
CA ALA A 11 10.80 11.66 1.99
C ALA A 11 9.33 11.33 1.70
N LYS A 12 9.06 10.16 1.10
CA LYS A 12 7.69 9.71 0.81
C LYS A 12 6.86 9.55 2.09
N GLY A 13 7.44 8.92 3.12
CA GLY A 13 6.77 8.77 4.41
C GLY A 13 6.46 10.12 5.07
N THR A 14 7.43 11.04 5.05
CA THR A 14 7.30 12.41 5.58
C THR A 14 6.17 13.18 4.92
N ILE A 15 6.11 13.17 3.58
CA ILE A 15 5.06 13.84 2.81
C ILE A 15 3.71 13.22 3.14
N ALA A 16 3.61 11.89 3.20
CA ALA A 16 2.36 11.20 3.54
C ALA A 16 1.86 11.59 4.95
N SER A 17 2.75 11.62 5.96
CA SER A 17 2.42 12.05 7.32
C SER A 17 1.99 13.52 7.37
N SER A 18 2.63 14.39 6.59
CA SER A 18 2.27 15.81 6.49
C SER A 18 0.85 15.99 5.95
N VAL A 19 0.55 15.37 4.80
CA VAL A 19 -0.77 15.42 4.18
C VAL A 19 -1.84 14.82 5.09
N ALA A 20 -1.57 13.66 5.71
CA ALA A 20 -2.51 13.01 6.63
C ALA A 20 -2.82 13.91 7.84
N GLY A 21 -1.82 14.54 8.46
CA GLY A 21 -2.02 15.45 9.58
C GLY A 21 -2.87 16.67 9.21
N GLY A 22 -2.57 17.30 8.08
CA GLY A 22 -3.36 18.43 7.59
C GLY A 22 -4.81 18.07 7.30
N LEU A 23 -5.06 16.93 6.63
CA LEU A 23 -6.40 16.46 6.31
C LEU A 23 -7.21 16.07 7.55
N LEU A 24 -6.58 15.41 8.53
CA LEU A 24 -7.24 15.04 9.78
C LEU A 24 -7.64 16.29 10.58
N THR A 25 -6.76 17.28 10.70
CA THR A 25 -7.08 18.55 11.37
C THR A 25 -8.18 19.32 10.65
N ALA A 26 -8.11 19.41 9.31
CA ALA A 26 -9.15 20.05 8.51
C ALA A 26 -10.51 19.34 8.67
N SER A 27 -10.51 18.01 8.68
CA SER A 27 -11.73 17.19 8.84
C SER A 27 -12.33 17.34 10.24
N TYR A 28 -11.49 17.32 11.29
CA TYR A 28 -11.91 17.53 12.67
C TYR A 28 -12.55 18.92 12.88
N GLU A 29 -11.93 19.97 12.35
CA GLU A 29 -12.49 21.33 12.41
C GLU A 29 -13.76 21.46 11.56
N ALA A 30 -13.92 20.67 10.50
CA ALA A 30 -15.13 20.63 9.70
C ALA A 30 -16.29 19.92 10.42
N THR A 31 -16.03 18.83 11.14
CA THR A 31 -17.07 18.10 11.89
C THR A 31 -17.47 18.81 13.18
N ARG A 32 -16.52 19.46 13.87
CA ARG A 32 -16.78 20.27 15.07
C ARG A 32 -17.72 21.46 14.81
N ARG A 33 -17.84 21.91 13.56
CA ARG A 33 -18.78 22.98 13.15
C ARG A 33 -20.25 22.60 13.18
N ARG A 34 -20.60 21.34 13.42
CA ARG A 34 -21.96 20.84 13.26
C ARG A 34 -22.90 21.11 14.43
N ASP A 35 -22.45 21.84 15.45
CA ASP A 35 -23.31 22.39 16.52
C ASP A 35 -23.57 23.88 16.24
N PRO A 36 -24.60 24.23 15.46
CA PRO A 36 -24.91 25.61 15.13
C PRO A 36 -25.73 26.17 16.28
N HIS A 37 -25.14 27.03 17.12
CA HIS A 37 -25.94 27.88 17.97
C HIS A 37 -26.62 28.93 17.06
N PRO A 38 -27.96 28.94 16.92
CA PRO A 38 -28.64 29.60 15.80
C PRO A 38 -28.60 31.14 15.80
N ASN A 39 -28.06 31.79 16.85
CA ASN A 39 -28.27 33.23 17.07
C ASN A 39 -27.00 34.10 16.98
N SER A 40 -25.87 33.62 16.42
CA SER A 40 -24.65 34.45 16.27
C SER A 40 -24.18 34.61 14.81
N PRO A 41 -24.71 35.61 14.07
CA PRO A 41 -24.36 35.85 12.67
C PRO A 41 -22.94 36.43 12.47
N VAL A 42 -22.27 36.92 13.52
CA VAL A 42 -20.99 37.63 13.39
C VAL A 42 -19.76 36.70 13.42
N HIS A 43 -19.91 35.43 13.80
CA HIS A 43 -18.75 34.53 14.00
C HIS A 43 -18.33 33.69 12.79
N ASN A 44 -19.10 33.68 11.69
CA ASN A 44 -18.85 32.77 10.58
C ASN A 44 -17.73 33.20 9.60
N ILE A 45 -17.43 34.51 9.49
CA ILE A 45 -16.45 35.02 8.51
C ILE A 45 -15.01 34.87 9.01
N SER A 46 -14.74 35.16 10.28
CA SER A 46 -13.38 35.06 10.86
C SER A 46 -12.91 33.61 11.00
N LEU A 47 -13.82 32.67 11.25
CA LEU A 47 -13.50 31.25 11.44
C LEU A 47 -13.06 30.56 10.13
N ARG A 48 -13.54 31.02 8.96
CA ARG A 48 -13.19 30.42 7.66
C ARG A 48 -11.72 30.65 7.28
N ARG A 49 -11.10 31.72 7.79
CA ARG A 49 -9.66 31.99 7.59
C ARG A 49 -8.75 31.21 8.53
N ARG A 50 -9.24 30.75 9.69
CA ARG A 50 -8.42 30.05 10.70
C ARG A 50 -8.17 28.57 10.38
N ILE A 51 -9.10 27.88 9.73
CA ILE A 51 -8.95 26.45 9.36
C ILE A 51 -7.68 26.18 8.53
N PRO A 52 -7.43 26.88 7.40
CA PRO A 52 -6.27 26.56 6.57
C PRO A 52 -4.95 26.78 7.33
N LEU A 53 -4.89 27.78 8.21
CA LEU A 53 -3.72 28.02 9.06
C LEU A 53 -3.51 26.88 10.05
N LEU A 54 -4.55 26.45 10.77
CA LEU A 54 -4.47 25.31 11.69
C LEU A 54 -4.07 24.02 10.95
N ALA A 55 -4.70 23.72 9.82
CA ALA A 55 -4.38 22.54 9.01
C ALA A 55 -2.94 22.59 8.46
N SER A 56 -2.45 23.75 8.01
CA SER A 56 -1.07 23.91 7.55
C SER A 56 -0.05 23.70 8.68
N SER A 57 -0.33 24.24 9.86
CA SER A 57 0.52 24.04 11.05
C SER A 57 0.55 22.58 11.48
N ALA A 58 -0.60 21.90 11.43
CA ALA A 58 -0.69 20.48 11.75
C ALA A 58 0.07 19.63 10.72
N ALA A 59 -0.03 19.97 9.43
CA ALA A 59 0.70 19.30 8.36
C ALA A 59 2.22 19.47 8.51
N LEU A 60 2.71 20.64 8.89
CA LEU A 60 4.13 20.87 9.16
C LEU A 60 4.59 20.08 10.39
N ASN A 61 3.85 20.15 11.48
CA ASN A 61 4.18 19.42 12.71
C ASN A 61 4.16 17.90 12.50
N SER A 62 3.17 17.37 11.79
CA SER A 62 3.11 15.94 11.46
C SER A 62 4.19 15.54 10.45
N GLY A 63 4.58 16.45 9.55
CA GLY A 63 5.72 16.28 8.64
C GLY A 63 7.03 16.13 9.41
N ILE A 64 7.33 17.03 10.36
CA ILE A 64 8.55 16.94 11.19
C ILE A 64 8.58 15.64 11.99
N ILE A 65 7.47 15.28 12.63
CA ILE A 65 7.37 14.01 13.38
C ILE A 65 7.55 12.81 12.44
N GLY A 66 6.90 12.84 11.28
CA GLY A 66 7.05 11.81 10.24
C GLY A 66 8.50 11.67 9.79
N PHE A 67 9.19 12.78 9.53
CA PHE A 67 10.60 12.79 9.14
C PHE A 67 11.49 12.13 10.19
N VAL A 68 11.34 12.51 11.47
CA VAL A 68 12.10 11.90 12.56
C VAL A 68 11.80 10.40 12.66
N PHE A 69 10.52 10.03 12.59
CA PHE A 69 10.10 8.63 12.65
C PHE A 69 10.70 7.80 11.53
N PHE A 70 10.53 8.20 10.27
CA PHE A 70 11.06 7.43 9.14
C PHE A 70 12.58 7.44 9.08
N SER A 71 13.24 8.51 9.54
CA SER A 71 14.70 8.57 9.64
C SER A 71 15.23 7.57 10.66
N VAL A 72 14.69 7.57 11.88
CA VAL A 72 15.08 6.61 12.93
C VAL A 72 14.83 5.17 12.45
N ARG A 73 13.70 4.91 11.79
CA ARG A 73 13.38 3.59 11.26
C ARG A 73 14.41 3.12 10.24
N GLU A 74 14.62 3.88 9.18
CA GLU A 74 15.42 3.43 8.03
C GLU A 74 16.93 3.51 8.29
N TYR A 75 17.40 4.45 9.12
CA TYR A 75 18.83 4.64 9.37
C TYR A 75 19.34 3.99 10.66
N LEU A 76 18.49 3.72 11.65
CA LEU A 76 18.90 3.09 12.90
C LEU A 76 18.28 1.71 13.08
N VAL A 77 16.95 1.63 13.10
CA VAL A 77 16.25 0.40 13.50
C VAL A 77 16.39 -0.70 12.45
N THR A 78 16.12 -0.40 11.18
CA THR A 78 16.19 -1.37 10.09
C THR A 78 17.59 -1.98 9.92
N PRO A 79 18.71 -1.23 9.89
CA PRO A 79 20.03 -1.86 9.81
C PRO A 79 20.37 -2.67 11.07
N CYS A 80 20.03 -2.22 12.27
CA CYS A 80 20.25 -3.00 13.50
C CYS A 80 19.47 -4.32 13.48
N LEU A 81 18.20 -4.29 13.06
CA LEU A 81 17.34 -5.46 13.03
C LEU A 81 17.71 -6.43 11.90
N GLN A 82 18.11 -5.92 10.73
CA GLN A 82 18.66 -6.72 9.65
C GLN A 82 19.98 -7.37 10.07
N SER A 83 20.85 -6.65 10.77
CA SER A 83 22.09 -7.22 11.31
C SER A 83 21.83 -8.38 12.25
N ALA A 84 20.79 -8.28 13.10
CA ALA A 84 20.38 -9.38 13.98
C ALA A 84 19.78 -10.57 13.21
N GLN A 85 18.96 -10.30 12.20
CA GLN A 85 18.30 -11.35 11.40
C GLN A 85 19.22 -12.05 10.41
N ASN A 86 20.28 -11.40 9.94
CA ASN A 86 21.20 -11.98 8.96
C ASN A 86 21.89 -13.25 9.48
N HIS A 87 21.93 -13.45 10.80
CA HIS A 87 22.43 -14.69 11.39
C HIS A 87 21.54 -15.90 11.05
N ASP A 88 20.23 -15.72 10.93
CA ASP A 88 19.26 -16.79 10.64
C ASP A 88 18.90 -16.91 9.16
N ARG A 89 19.23 -15.89 8.35
CA ARG A 89 18.66 -15.67 7.01
C ARG A 89 19.15 -16.64 5.93
N SER A 90 20.27 -17.32 6.14
CA SER A 90 20.81 -18.34 5.23
C SER A 90 19.82 -19.49 4.99
N THR A 91 18.99 -19.82 5.98
CA THR A 91 18.01 -20.92 5.89
C THR A 91 16.64 -20.47 5.34
N TYR A 92 16.28 -19.19 5.49
CA TYR A 92 14.93 -18.69 5.13
C TYR A 92 14.81 -18.14 3.71
N SER A 93 15.93 -17.85 3.04
CA SER A 93 15.91 -17.16 1.74
C SER A 93 15.26 -17.96 0.60
N GLN A 94 15.04 -19.27 0.78
CA GLN A 94 14.34 -20.12 -0.20
C GLN A 94 12.88 -20.44 0.15
N ARG A 95 12.36 -20.03 1.31
CA ARG A 95 10.96 -20.31 1.65
C ARG A 95 10.02 -19.36 0.91
N PRO A 96 8.97 -19.86 0.25
CA PRO A 96 7.94 -19.00 -0.32
C PRO A 96 7.34 -18.14 0.79
N LEU A 97 7.18 -16.83 0.53
CA LEU A 97 6.62 -15.91 1.52
C LEU A 97 5.23 -16.38 1.94
N SER A 98 5.12 -16.81 3.21
CA SER A 98 3.83 -17.16 3.79
C SER A 98 2.97 -15.91 3.91
N TRP A 99 1.65 -16.06 3.72
CA TRP A 99 0.68 -14.99 3.97
C TRP A 99 0.78 -14.41 5.37
N SER A 100 1.19 -15.22 6.36
CA SER A 100 1.44 -14.75 7.72
C SER A 100 2.58 -13.74 7.77
N ASP A 101 3.67 -14.02 7.02
CA ASP A 101 4.86 -13.18 6.98
C ASP A 101 4.56 -11.82 6.31
N MET A 102 3.71 -11.82 5.29
CA MET A 102 3.22 -10.59 4.67
C MET A 102 2.45 -9.69 5.65
N ARG A 103 1.69 -10.27 6.60
CA ARG A 103 0.96 -9.48 7.61
C ARG A 103 1.90 -8.85 8.62
N THR A 104 2.96 -9.55 9.00
CA THR A 104 3.94 -9.08 9.99
C THR A 104 5.06 -8.24 9.40
N HIS A 105 5.08 -8.04 8.08
CA HIS A 105 6.11 -7.31 7.38
C HIS A 105 6.32 -5.89 7.97
N LYS A 106 7.54 -5.67 8.46
CA LYS A 106 8.02 -4.46 9.13
C LYS A 106 7.24 -4.00 10.38
N LEU A 107 6.43 -4.86 11.02
CA LEU A 107 5.74 -4.50 12.26
C LEU A 107 6.74 -4.25 13.39
N VAL A 108 7.77 -5.08 13.52
CA VAL A 108 8.79 -4.96 14.58
C VAL A 108 9.58 -3.66 14.43
N ASP A 109 10.06 -3.35 13.23
CA ASP A 109 10.75 -2.07 12.93
C ASP A 109 9.89 -0.87 13.32
N THR A 110 8.59 -0.94 13.00
CA THR A 110 7.62 0.11 13.31
C THR A 110 7.44 0.25 14.81
N ALA A 111 7.28 -0.87 15.53
CA ALA A 111 7.10 -0.89 16.98
C ALA A 111 8.33 -0.33 17.71
N CYS A 112 9.53 -0.76 17.35
CA CYS A 112 10.78 -0.27 17.95
C CYS A 112 11.00 1.22 17.64
N THR A 113 10.74 1.66 16.41
CA THR A 113 10.86 3.09 16.07
C THR A 113 9.82 3.92 16.83
N ALA A 114 8.58 3.44 16.90
CA ALA A 114 7.49 4.13 17.58
C ALA A 114 7.73 4.23 19.09
N SER A 115 8.30 3.19 19.70
CA SER A 115 8.66 3.24 21.12
C SER A 115 9.74 4.29 21.37
N ILE A 116 10.82 4.31 20.58
CA ILE A 116 11.91 5.29 20.72
C ILE A 116 11.39 6.72 20.53
N VAL A 117 10.70 6.98 19.42
CA VAL A 117 10.22 8.32 19.07
C VAL A 117 9.11 8.78 20.00
N GLY A 118 8.16 7.91 20.34
CA GLY A 118 7.07 8.21 21.28
C GLY A 118 7.57 8.47 22.69
N GLY A 119 8.53 7.67 23.15
CA GLY A 119 9.22 7.88 24.42
C GLY A 119 9.94 9.21 24.47
N ALA A 120 10.74 9.54 23.45
CA ALA A 120 11.47 10.79 23.35
C ALA A 120 10.54 12.02 23.30
N LEU A 121 9.47 11.97 22.50
CA LEU A 121 8.50 13.06 22.40
C LEU A 121 7.76 13.31 23.71
N ASN A 122 7.36 12.25 24.43
CA ASN A 122 6.74 12.42 25.74
C ASN A 122 7.76 12.85 26.81
N ALA A 123 9.01 12.38 26.74
CA ALA A 123 10.08 12.83 27.62
C ALA A 123 10.28 14.33 27.50
N TRP A 124 10.27 14.84 26.28
CA TRP A 124 10.41 16.27 26.02
C TRP A 124 9.25 17.09 26.59
N LYS A 125 8.01 16.59 26.50
CA LYS A 125 6.82 17.33 26.96
C LYS A 125 6.53 17.20 28.46
N ARG A 126 6.82 16.05 29.07
CA ARG A 126 6.40 15.70 30.44
C ARG A 126 7.56 15.21 31.33
N GLY A 127 8.80 15.32 30.85
CA GLY A 127 9.98 14.78 31.52
C GLY A 127 10.05 13.25 31.47
N VAL A 128 11.04 12.68 32.15
CA VAL A 128 11.31 11.23 32.15
C VAL A 128 10.12 10.37 32.59
N VAL A 129 9.24 10.90 33.44
CA VAL A 129 8.01 10.23 33.90
C VAL A 129 7.04 9.95 32.75
N GLY A 130 7.08 10.74 31.67
CA GLY A 130 6.24 10.56 30.50
C GLY A 130 6.70 9.46 29.52
N VAL A 131 7.96 9.02 29.62
CA VAL A 131 8.59 8.05 28.71
C VAL A 131 7.78 6.76 28.56
N PRO A 132 7.45 6.00 29.63
CA PRO A 132 6.80 4.70 29.49
C PRO A 132 5.43 4.80 28.82
N SER A 133 4.64 5.83 29.16
CA SER A 133 3.35 6.08 28.53
C SER A 133 3.49 6.45 27.05
N GLY A 134 4.51 7.24 26.69
CA GLY A 134 4.78 7.64 25.31
C GLY A 134 5.24 6.48 24.44
N MET A 135 6.14 5.64 24.97
CA MET A 135 6.59 4.42 24.30
C MET A 135 5.40 3.51 23.99
N PHE A 136 4.57 3.21 24.99
CA PHE A 136 3.47 2.26 24.85
C PHE A 136 2.38 2.75 23.90
N THR A 137 1.92 3.99 24.09
CA THR A 137 0.83 4.56 23.26
C THR A 137 1.25 4.71 21.79
N ALA A 138 2.45 5.20 21.53
CA ALA A 138 2.96 5.32 20.16
C ALA A 138 3.17 3.95 19.51
N THR A 139 3.70 2.97 20.26
CA THR A 139 3.89 1.60 19.76
C THR A 139 2.57 0.97 19.35
N LEU A 140 1.56 1.01 20.21
CA LEU A 140 0.24 0.44 19.90
C LEU A 140 -0.40 1.12 18.69
N LEU A 141 -0.44 2.45 18.69
CA LEU A 141 -1.05 3.20 17.60
C LEU A 141 -0.35 2.92 16.27
N CYS A 142 0.98 3.01 16.23
CA CYS A 142 1.74 2.84 15.00
C CYS A 142 1.71 1.40 14.48
N THR A 143 1.76 0.41 15.38
CA THR A 143 1.64 -1.01 15.02
C THR A 143 0.26 -1.31 14.45
N PHE A 144 -0.80 -0.75 15.05
CA PHE A 144 -2.16 -0.87 14.52
C PHE A 144 -2.30 -0.26 13.13
N LEU A 145 -1.77 0.96 12.91
CA LEU A 145 -1.78 1.60 11.59
C LEU A 145 -1.01 0.76 10.55
N GLN A 146 0.16 0.25 10.90
CA GLN A 146 0.97 -0.58 10.01
C GLN A 146 0.26 -1.91 9.70
N PHE A 147 -0.44 -2.49 10.66
CA PHE A 147 -1.27 -3.68 10.44
C PHE A 147 -2.40 -3.40 9.44
N VAL A 148 -3.11 -2.28 9.57
CA VAL A 148 -4.16 -1.88 8.61
C VAL A 148 -3.59 -1.71 7.20
N VAL A 149 -2.42 -1.07 7.06
CA VAL A 149 -1.76 -0.91 5.76
C VAL A 149 -1.36 -2.27 5.17
N ASN A 150 -0.86 -3.19 6.00
CA ASN A 150 -0.47 -4.52 5.57
C ASN A 150 -1.70 -5.33 5.09
N GLU A 151 -2.81 -5.31 5.84
CA GLU A 151 -4.06 -5.97 5.42
C GLU A 151 -4.66 -5.35 4.15
N ALA A 152 -4.58 -4.02 3.98
CA ALA A 152 -4.99 -3.36 2.74
C ALA A 152 -4.13 -3.81 1.55
N SER A 153 -2.82 -3.99 1.75
CA SER A 153 -1.91 -4.47 0.70
C SER A 153 -2.23 -5.91 0.28
N ILE A 154 -2.49 -6.79 1.24
CA ILE A 154 -2.92 -8.18 1.00
C ILE A 154 -4.24 -8.22 0.24
N SER A 155 -5.19 -7.39 0.65
CA SER A 155 -6.50 -7.27 -0.01
C SER A 155 -6.33 -6.84 -1.48
N ARG A 156 -5.42 -5.91 -1.76
CA ARG A 156 -5.09 -5.50 -3.13
C ARG A 156 -4.51 -6.65 -3.94
N VAL A 157 -3.55 -7.39 -3.40
CA VAL A 157 -2.93 -8.53 -4.09
C VAL A 157 -3.98 -9.61 -4.41
N LYS A 158 -4.85 -9.94 -3.44
CA LYS A 158 -5.96 -10.89 -3.64
C LYS A 158 -6.96 -10.43 -4.70
N PHE A 159 -7.23 -9.12 -4.76
CA PHE A 159 -8.13 -8.57 -5.76
C PHE A 159 -7.54 -8.66 -7.18
N VAL A 160 -6.25 -8.32 -7.33
CA VAL A 160 -5.54 -8.41 -8.62
C VAL A 160 -5.36 -9.85 -9.07
N SER A 161 -5.08 -10.79 -8.16
CA SER A 161 -4.92 -12.20 -8.50
C SER A 161 -6.23 -12.81 -9.03
N ARG A 162 -7.37 -12.48 -8.42
CA ARG A 162 -8.69 -12.93 -8.89
C ARG A 162 -9.01 -12.45 -10.31
N ARG A 163 -8.62 -11.22 -10.66
CA ARG A 163 -8.82 -10.69 -12.02
C ARG A 163 -7.96 -11.43 -13.05
N SER A 164 -6.76 -11.86 -12.67
CA SER A 164 -5.83 -12.53 -13.59
C SER A 164 -6.27 -13.96 -13.93
N THR A 165 -6.96 -14.65 -13.01
CA THR A 165 -7.48 -16.01 -13.24
C THR A 165 -8.72 -16.04 -14.14
N VAL A 166 -9.48 -14.94 -14.22
CA VAL A 166 -10.75 -14.88 -14.96
C VAL A 166 -10.56 -14.47 -16.42
N GLN A 167 -9.37 -14.05 -16.85
CA GLN A 167 -9.10 -13.83 -18.26
C GLN A 167 -9.16 -15.20 -18.98
N PRO A 168 -10.22 -15.49 -19.77
CA PRO A 168 -10.33 -16.75 -20.47
C PRO A 168 -9.19 -16.75 -21.48
N ASN A 169 -8.35 -17.78 -21.46
CA ASN A 169 -7.41 -17.98 -22.55
C ASN A 169 -8.23 -17.94 -23.85
N PRO A 170 -7.92 -17.03 -24.81
CA PRO A 170 -8.54 -17.14 -26.13
C PRO A 170 -8.23 -18.55 -26.65
N PRO A 171 -9.20 -19.25 -27.27
CA PRO A 171 -9.01 -20.62 -27.72
C PRO A 171 -7.78 -20.64 -28.64
N SER A 172 -6.70 -21.22 -28.14
CA SER A 172 -5.53 -21.53 -28.96
C SER A 172 -5.99 -22.55 -29.99
N ASN A 173 -5.96 -22.14 -31.26
CA ASN A 173 -6.16 -22.99 -32.41
C ASN A 173 -5.49 -24.37 -32.22
N PRO A 174 -6.22 -25.49 -32.38
CA PRO A 174 -5.59 -26.81 -32.48
C PRO A 174 -4.94 -26.92 -33.86
N SER A 175 -3.68 -26.51 -33.99
CA SER A 175 -2.89 -26.78 -35.19
C SER A 175 -1.42 -26.95 -34.82
N SER A 176 -1.13 -28.10 -34.24
CA SER A 176 0.12 -28.83 -34.45
C SER A 176 -0.18 -30.31 -34.35
N THR A 177 -0.35 -30.86 -35.54
CA THR A 177 -0.53 -32.23 -35.98
C THR A 177 0.55 -33.20 -35.52
N LEU A 178 0.11 -34.45 -35.32
CA LEU A 178 0.81 -35.73 -35.46
C LEU A 178 1.75 -36.19 -34.33
N SER A 179 1.16 -36.90 -33.37
CA SER A 179 1.72 -38.20 -32.96
C SER A 179 0.57 -39.18 -32.76
N ALA A 180 0.56 -40.19 -33.62
CA ALA A 180 -0.43 -41.26 -33.67
C ALA A 180 -0.21 -42.27 -32.54
N SER A 181 -1.27 -42.63 -31.82
CA SER A 181 -1.69 -44.03 -31.65
C SER A 181 -3.01 -44.07 -30.89
N ASP A 182 -4.04 -44.52 -31.61
CA ASP A 182 -5.04 -45.53 -31.24
C ASP A 182 -5.61 -45.55 -29.81
N VAL A 183 -6.94 -45.34 -29.70
CA VAL A 183 -7.97 -46.40 -29.63
C VAL A 183 -9.36 -45.74 -29.36
N PRO A 184 -10.45 -46.14 -30.05
CA PRO A 184 -11.78 -45.52 -29.95
C PRO A 184 -12.79 -46.35 -29.11
N LEU A 185 -13.82 -45.69 -28.55
CA LEU A 185 -15.24 -46.14 -28.46
C LEU A 185 -16.08 -45.04 -27.73
N ASN A 186 -17.02 -44.34 -28.38
CA ASN A 186 -18.47 -44.67 -28.50
C ASN A 186 -19.26 -44.29 -27.23
N ILE A 187 -20.19 -43.32 -27.22
CA ILE A 187 -21.66 -43.44 -27.50
C ILE A 187 -22.34 -42.05 -27.29
N PRO A 188 -23.54 -41.77 -27.86
CA PRO A 188 -23.93 -40.47 -28.41
C PRO A 188 -25.07 -39.71 -27.69
N SER A 189 -25.39 -38.55 -28.28
CA SER A 189 -26.74 -37.96 -28.48
C SER A 189 -27.32 -36.92 -27.50
N SER A 190 -27.62 -35.77 -28.12
CA SER A 190 -28.80 -34.89 -27.98
C SER A 190 -29.10 -34.24 -26.63
N THR A 191 -29.02 -32.89 -26.59
CA THR A 191 -30.24 -32.04 -26.57
C THR A 191 -29.92 -30.63 -27.08
N ASP A 192 -30.66 -30.21 -28.10
CA ASP A 192 -30.87 -28.82 -28.50
C ASP A 192 -31.39 -27.99 -27.32
N PHE A 193 -30.81 -26.81 -27.09
CA PHE A 193 -31.54 -25.66 -26.56
C PHE A 193 -30.97 -24.38 -27.19
N ASP A 194 -31.72 -23.92 -28.20
CA ASP A 194 -31.66 -22.59 -28.78
C ASP A 194 -32.26 -21.60 -27.77
N GLU A 195 -31.42 -20.74 -27.19
CA GLU A 195 -31.88 -19.61 -26.37
C GLU A 195 -31.11 -18.34 -26.77
N THR A 196 -31.74 -17.59 -27.68
CA THR A 196 -31.39 -16.21 -28.04
C THR A 196 -31.37 -15.30 -26.81
N PRO A 197 -30.25 -14.65 -26.45
CA PRO A 197 -30.21 -13.69 -25.36
C PRO A 197 -30.80 -12.31 -25.78
N PRO A 198 -31.54 -11.63 -24.89
CA PRO A 198 -32.13 -10.32 -25.17
C PRO A 198 -31.08 -9.18 -25.16
N PRO A 199 -31.34 -8.06 -25.86
CA PRO A 199 -30.41 -6.94 -25.99
C PRO A 199 -30.16 -6.27 -24.64
N THR A 200 -28.95 -6.45 -24.12
CA THR A 200 -28.48 -5.83 -22.88
C THR A 200 -28.16 -4.36 -23.13
N LEU A 201 -28.96 -3.46 -22.55
CA LEU A 201 -28.70 -2.02 -22.53
C LEU A 201 -27.37 -1.71 -21.81
N PRO A 202 -26.62 -0.68 -22.24
CA PRO A 202 -25.34 -0.31 -21.65
C PRO A 202 -25.51 0.15 -20.20
N GLN A 203 -25.21 -0.74 -19.25
CA GLN A 203 -25.10 -0.40 -17.84
C GLN A 203 -23.96 0.61 -17.65
N GLN A 204 -24.31 1.84 -17.32
CA GLN A 204 -23.33 2.88 -17.01
C GLN A 204 -22.52 2.44 -15.77
N PRO A 205 -21.17 2.45 -15.85
CA PRO A 205 -20.32 1.99 -14.78
C PRO A 205 -20.50 2.85 -13.52
N ARG A 206 -21.02 2.25 -12.45
CA ARG A 206 -21.16 2.88 -11.13
C ARG A 206 -19.76 3.18 -10.57
N MET A 207 -19.35 4.45 -10.61
CA MET A 207 -18.07 4.86 -10.06
C MET A 207 -18.04 4.69 -8.54
N THR A 208 -17.08 3.90 -8.07
CA THR A 208 -16.84 3.60 -6.66
C THR A 208 -16.41 4.86 -5.91
N PHE A 209 -16.80 5.02 -4.65
CA PHE A 209 -16.54 6.22 -3.84
C PHE A 209 -15.07 6.66 -3.83
N GLY A 210 -14.13 5.72 -3.89
CA GLY A 210 -12.69 5.99 -4.01
C GLY A 210 -12.27 6.67 -5.32
N GLN A 211 -12.94 6.39 -6.45
CA GLN A 211 -12.68 7.09 -7.72
C GLN A 211 -13.10 8.56 -7.65
N ARG A 212 -14.14 8.89 -6.87
CA ARG A 212 -14.55 10.28 -6.65
C ARG A 212 -13.55 11.05 -5.78
N LEU A 213 -12.92 10.37 -4.82
CA LEU A 213 -11.87 11.00 -4.01
C LEU A 213 -10.57 11.19 -4.80
N ALA A 214 -10.21 10.20 -5.63
CA ALA A 214 -9.03 10.25 -6.50
C ALA A 214 -9.16 11.35 -7.57
N SER A 215 -10.35 11.52 -8.17
CA SER A 215 -10.59 12.60 -9.13
C SER A 215 -10.52 13.99 -8.50
N LEU A 216 -10.94 14.13 -7.24
CA LEU A 216 -10.83 15.39 -6.50
C LEU A 216 -9.37 15.80 -6.23
N LEU A 217 -8.46 14.83 -6.17
CA LEU A 217 -7.03 15.04 -5.95
C LEU A 217 -6.22 15.20 -7.25
N GLY A 218 -6.89 15.25 -8.41
CA GLY A 218 -6.23 15.39 -9.72
C GLY A 218 -5.39 14.18 -10.13
N VAL A 219 -5.54 13.05 -9.43
CA VAL A 219 -4.83 11.81 -9.76
C VAL A 219 -5.59 11.16 -10.90
N LYS A 220 -5.06 11.29 -12.12
CA LYS A 220 -5.58 10.57 -13.29
C LYS A 220 -5.47 9.07 -13.01
N PRO A 221 -6.58 8.30 -13.08
CA PRO A 221 -6.49 6.85 -12.99
C PRO A 221 -5.64 6.35 -14.17
N VAL A 222 -4.57 5.63 -13.85
CA VAL A 222 -3.76 4.92 -14.86
C VAL A 222 -4.66 3.90 -15.53
N SER A 223 -4.71 3.90 -16.86
CA SER A 223 -5.53 2.91 -17.58
C SER A 223 -4.98 1.51 -17.32
N ASP A 224 -5.84 0.49 -17.33
CA ASP A 224 -5.40 -0.89 -17.09
C ASP A 224 -4.31 -1.31 -18.10
N GLU A 225 -4.37 -0.80 -19.34
CA GLU A 225 -3.36 -1.03 -20.37
C GLU A 225 -2.00 -0.40 -20.00
N GLU A 226 -2.01 0.85 -19.55
CA GLU A 226 -0.79 1.56 -19.15
C GLU A 226 -0.15 0.91 -17.90
N TYR A 227 -0.98 0.40 -16.99
CA TYR A 227 -0.51 -0.37 -15.83
C TYR A 227 0.10 -1.71 -16.24
N LEU A 228 -0.52 -2.42 -17.19
CA LEU A 228 0.01 -3.68 -17.73
C LEU A 228 1.32 -3.47 -18.49
N GLU A 229 1.43 -2.41 -19.29
CA GLU A 229 2.69 -2.04 -19.94
C GLU A 229 3.78 -1.75 -18.91
N LYS A 230 3.45 -1.04 -17.84
CA LYS A 230 4.39 -0.75 -16.76
C LYS A 230 4.88 -2.03 -16.08
N LEU A 231 3.98 -2.97 -15.78
CA LEU A 231 4.35 -4.26 -15.20
C LEU A 231 5.19 -5.13 -16.16
N LYS A 232 4.86 -5.13 -17.46
CA LYS A 232 5.68 -5.83 -18.48
C LYS A 232 7.08 -5.23 -18.54
N ARG A 233 7.20 -3.90 -18.49
CA ARG A 233 8.49 -3.19 -18.49
C ARG A 233 9.32 -3.51 -17.25
N GLU A 234 8.70 -3.52 -16.06
CA GLU A 234 9.38 -3.94 -14.81
C GLU A 234 9.83 -5.39 -14.89
N ARG A 235 8.98 -6.31 -15.38
CA ARG A 235 9.35 -7.72 -15.58
C ARG A 235 10.55 -7.85 -16.51
N GLN A 236 10.54 -7.17 -17.66
CA GLN A 236 11.65 -7.22 -18.62
C GLN A 236 12.96 -6.67 -18.04
N MET A 237 12.88 -5.58 -17.26
CA MET A 237 14.05 -5.03 -16.58
C MET A 237 14.65 -6.03 -15.58
N HIS A 238 13.81 -6.69 -14.79
CA HIS A 238 14.26 -7.71 -13.85
C HIS A 238 14.83 -8.95 -14.57
N GLN A 239 14.19 -9.40 -15.65
CA GLN A 239 14.68 -10.54 -16.42
C GLN A 239 16.07 -10.26 -17.00
N ARG A 240 16.29 -9.08 -17.61
CA ARG A 240 17.61 -8.69 -18.11
C ARG A 240 18.69 -8.72 -17.04
N ARG A 241 18.35 -8.27 -15.83
CA ARG A 241 19.29 -8.26 -14.72
C ARG A 241 19.63 -9.66 -14.21
N ILE A 242 18.69 -10.60 -14.31
CA ILE A 242 18.95 -12.01 -14.00
C ILE A 242 19.89 -12.60 -15.08
N ASP A 243 19.59 -12.35 -16.36
CA ASP A 243 20.42 -12.84 -17.46
C ASP A 243 21.86 -12.30 -17.40
N GLU A 244 22.04 -11.04 -16.98
CA GLU A 244 23.37 -10.45 -16.74
C GLU A 244 24.13 -11.19 -15.61
N LEU A 245 23.47 -11.41 -14.46
CA LEU A 245 24.07 -12.13 -13.34
C LEU A 245 24.37 -13.61 -13.67
N GLU A 246 23.55 -14.25 -14.51
CA GLU A 246 23.80 -15.61 -14.98
C GLU A 246 24.99 -15.72 -15.94
N ARG A 247 25.34 -14.65 -16.67
CA ARG A 247 26.56 -14.61 -17.48
C ARG A 247 27.79 -14.45 -16.60
N ASP A 248 27.76 -13.48 -15.68
CA ASP A 248 28.88 -13.23 -14.77
C ASP A 248 29.22 -14.48 -13.95
N SER A 249 28.22 -15.25 -13.54
CA SER A 249 28.41 -16.51 -12.79
C SER A 249 28.94 -17.69 -13.61
N LYS A 250 28.92 -17.64 -14.95
CA LYS A 250 29.45 -18.71 -15.82
C LYS A 250 30.90 -18.50 -16.22
N ASP A 251 31.38 -17.27 -16.10
CA ASP A 251 32.75 -16.88 -16.46
C ASP A 251 33.73 -16.99 -15.27
N GLU A 252 33.24 -17.28 -14.06
CA GLU A 252 34.01 -17.72 -12.87
C GLU A 252 34.11 -19.25 -12.79
#